data_AF-A0A2W5MIJ9-F1
#
_entry.id   AF-A0A2W5MIJ9-F1
#
_cell.length_a   1.000
_cell.length_b   1.000
_cell.length_c   1.000
_cell.angle_alpha   90.00
_cell.angle_beta   90.00
_cell.angle_gamma   90.00
#
_symmetry.space_group_name_H-M   'P 1'
#
loop_
_entity.id
_entity.type
_entity.pdbx_description
1 polymer ?
#
loop_
_entity_poly.entity_id
_entity_poly.type
_entity_poly.pdbx_seq_one_letter_code
_entity_poly.pdbx_strand_id
1 'polypeptide(L)'
;MAIVEVDAAISNLAGLCPKEGPRFQLTACRQSPRGYAWYELAVDGAAGEQAAIRNAHIVLRALERLAADVLRTDIRIVSGAEWLELARNLRRA
;
A
#
# COMPACT_ATOMS: atom_id res chain seq x y z
N MET A 1 5.59 8.00 -1.06
CA MET A 1 5.90 6.73 -0.37
C MET A 1 5.05 6.65 0.87
N ALA A 2 4.59 5.46 1.25
CA ALA A 2 3.77 5.24 2.45
C ALA A 2 4.31 4.06 3.26
N ILE A 3 4.00 4.02 4.57
CA ILE A 3 4.24 2.84 5.40
C ILE A 3 2.92 2.13 5.63
N VAL A 4 2.89 0.87 5.22
CA VAL A 4 1.78 -0.05 5.41
C VAL A 4 2.10 -0.96 6.60
N GLU A 5 1.21 -1.00 7.57
CA GLU A 5 1.27 -1.92 8.69
C GLU A 5 0.26 -3.05 8.51
N VAL A 6 0.71 -4.27 8.79
CA VAL A 6 -0.10 -5.48 8.83
C VAL A 6 0.29 -6.30 10.06
N ASP A 7 -0.55 -7.27 10.45
CA ASP A 7 -0.22 -8.25 11.48
C ASP A 7 1.12 -8.97 11.15
N ALA A 8 1.99 -9.13 12.15
CA ALA A 8 3.29 -9.80 11.99
C ALA A 8 3.19 -11.26 11.53
N ALA A 9 2.04 -11.92 11.70
CA ALA A 9 1.79 -13.24 11.14
C ALA A 9 1.85 -13.24 9.60
N ILE A 10 1.62 -12.09 8.97
CA ILE A 10 1.71 -11.91 7.52
C ILE A 10 3.09 -11.39 7.15
N SER A 11 4.05 -12.30 7.03
CA SER A 11 5.45 -11.99 6.73
C SER A 11 5.78 -11.86 5.24
N ASN A 12 4.86 -12.23 4.34
CA ASN A 12 5.09 -12.31 2.90
C ASN A 12 4.16 -11.42 2.06
N LEU A 13 3.65 -10.31 2.62
CA LEU A 13 2.68 -9.43 1.94
C LEU A 13 3.12 -9.03 0.51
N ALA A 14 4.40 -8.72 0.32
CA ALA A 14 4.97 -8.38 -0.99
C ALA A 14 4.85 -9.52 -2.03
N GLY A 15 4.92 -10.78 -1.59
CA GLY A 15 4.79 -11.96 -2.47
C GLY A 15 3.34 -12.32 -2.79
N LEU A 16 2.39 -11.86 -1.99
CA LEU A 16 0.95 -12.07 -2.18
C LEU A 16 0.31 -11.00 -3.09
N CYS A 17 1.05 -9.93 -3.36
CA CYS A 17 0.57 -8.86 -4.21
C CYS A 17 0.43 -9.31 -5.67
N PRO A 18 -0.66 -8.89 -6.35
CA PRO A 18 -0.85 -9.19 -7.76
C PRO A 18 0.31 -8.61 -8.58
N LYS A 19 0.84 -9.43 -9.51
CA LYS A 19 1.92 -9.03 -10.43
C LYS A 19 1.44 -8.23 -11.64
N GLU A 20 0.12 -8.16 -11.82
CA GLU A 20 -0.55 -7.41 -12.87
C GLU A 20 -1.13 -6.12 -12.30
N GLY A 21 -1.02 -5.02 -13.05
CA GLY A 21 -1.55 -3.71 -12.67
C GLY A 21 -0.47 -2.62 -12.59
N PRO A 22 -0.69 -1.57 -11.77
CA PRO A 22 0.27 -0.49 -11.59
C PRO A 22 1.64 -1.00 -11.14
N ARG A 23 2.71 -0.33 -11.57
CA ARG A 23 4.05 -0.62 -11.06
C ARG A 23 4.18 -0.04 -9.65
N PHE A 24 4.39 -0.92 -8.68
CA PHE A 24 4.66 -0.57 -7.30
C PHE A 24 5.68 -1.54 -6.70
N GLN A 25 6.23 -1.16 -5.56
CA GLN A 25 7.13 -1.97 -4.78
C GLN A 25 6.69 -1.94 -3.32
N LEU A 26 6.67 -3.13 -2.71
CA LEU A 26 6.56 -3.30 -1.27
C LEU A 26 7.86 -3.85 -0.73
N THR A 27 8.51 -3.08 0.13
CA THR A 27 9.77 -3.47 0.76
C THR A 27 9.54 -3.61 2.25
N ALA A 28 9.88 -4.76 2.84
CA ALA A 28 9.79 -4.93 4.29
C ALA A 28 10.73 -3.94 5.00
N CYS A 29 10.20 -3.23 6.00
CA CYS A 29 11.01 -2.34 6.82
C CYS A 29 12.01 -3.14 7.66
N ARG A 30 13.21 -2.58 7.89
CA ARG A 30 14.23 -3.20 8.74
C ARG A 30 13.77 -3.37 10.20
N GLN A 31 12.88 -2.50 10.65
CA GLN A 31 12.32 -2.50 11.98
C GLN A 31 10.80 -2.37 11.90
N SER A 32 10.10 -3.07 12.78
CA SER A 32 8.64 -2.98 12.92
C SER A 32 8.29 -3.09 14.41
N PRO A 33 7.20 -2.46 14.86
CA PRO A 33 6.70 -2.63 16.22
C PRO A 33 6.38 -4.10 16.53
N ARG A 34 6.46 -4.49 17.81
CA ARG A 34 6.13 -5.86 18.23
C ARG A 34 4.66 -6.16 17.90
N GLY A 35 4.41 -7.30 17.25
CA GLY A 35 3.07 -7.73 16.83
C GLY A 35 2.67 -7.26 15.42
N TYR A 36 3.50 -6.43 14.77
CA TYR A 36 3.21 -5.88 13.46
C TYR A 36 4.41 -6.01 12.50
N ALA A 37 4.11 -6.05 11.20
CA ALA A 37 5.09 -5.94 10.13
C ALA A 37 4.84 -4.66 9.33
N TRP A 38 5.89 -3.87 9.12
CA TRP A 38 5.84 -2.66 8.32
C TRP A 38 6.44 -2.90 6.93
N TYR A 39 5.77 -2.35 5.91
CA TYR A 39 6.21 -2.36 4.53
C TYR A 39 6.22 -0.94 3.97
N GLU A 40 7.32 -0.57 3.32
CA GLU A 40 7.40 0.64 2.50
C GLU A 40 6.71 0.38 1.17
N LEU A 41 5.67 1.16 0.90
CA LEU A 41 4.97 1.20 -0.38
C LEU A 41 5.49 2.36 -1.23
N ALA A 42 6.14 2.01 -2.34
CA ALA A 42 6.54 2.93 -3.40
C ALA A 42 5.72 2.65 -4.67
N VAL A 43 5.34 3.70 -5.38
CA VAL A 43 4.58 3.61 -6.64
C VAL A 43 5.34 4.34 -7.72
N ASP A 44 5.35 3.80 -8.93
CA ASP A 44 6.01 4.42 -10.07
C ASP A 44 5.35 5.75 -10.43
N GLY A 45 6.15 6.81 -10.41
CA GLY A 45 5.75 8.17 -10.75
C GLY A 45 6.24 8.66 -12.11
N ALA A 46 6.85 7.79 -12.93
CA ALA A 46 7.42 8.18 -14.23
C ALA A 46 6.39 8.81 -15.20
N ALA A 47 5.10 8.45 -15.05
CA ALA A 47 4.01 9.00 -15.86
C ALA A 47 3.43 10.34 -15.31
N GLY A 48 4.07 10.94 -14.31
CA GLY A 48 3.63 12.18 -13.67
C GLY A 48 2.84 11.98 -12.38
N GLU A 49 2.69 13.06 -11.62
CA GLU A 49 2.12 13.05 -10.26
C GLU A 49 0.69 12.49 -10.22
N GLN A 50 -0.17 12.92 -11.14
CA GLN A 50 -1.56 12.46 -11.23
C GLN A 50 -1.67 10.95 -11.47
N ALA A 51 -0.79 10.41 -12.32
CA ALA A 51 -0.72 8.97 -12.58
C ALA A 51 -0.20 8.21 -11.35
N ALA A 52 0.80 8.76 -10.66
CA ALA A 52 1.33 8.17 -9.42
C ALA A 52 0.25 8.08 -8.32
N ILE A 53 -0.51 9.15 -8.13
CA ILE A 53 -1.62 9.22 -7.16
C ILE A 53 -2.71 8.20 -7.50
N ARG A 54 -3.10 8.10 -8.78
CA ARG A 54 -4.08 7.09 -9.24
C ARG A 54 -3.57 5.66 -9.00
N ASN A 55 -2.32 5.38 -9.37
CA ASN A 55 -1.70 4.07 -9.22
C ASN A 55 -1.66 3.65 -7.73
N ALA A 56 -1.31 4.58 -6.86
CA ALA A 56 -1.33 4.36 -5.42
C ALA A 56 -2.69 4.00 -4.87
N HIS A 57 -3.73 4.68 -5.34
CA HIS A 57 -5.09 4.36 -4.95
C HIS A 57 -5.48 2.95 -5.37
N ILE A 58 -5.14 2.55 -6.60
CA ILE A 58 -5.41 1.19 -7.10
C ILE A 58 -4.68 0.15 -6.24
N VAL A 59 -3.40 0.36 -5.94
CA VAL A 59 -2.60 -0.56 -5.12
C VAL A 59 -3.17 -0.65 -3.71
N LEU A 60 -3.52 0.47 -3.09
CA LEU A 60 -4.11 0.48 -1.75
C LEU A 60 -5.43 -0.29 -1.70
N ARG A 61 -6.32 -0.09 -2.68
CA ARG A 61 -7.58 -0.85 -2.76
C ARG A 61 -7.34 -2.34 -2.96
N ALA A 62 -6.31 -2.70 -3.73
CA ALA A 62 -5.93 -4.10 -3.89
C ALA A 62 -5.41 -4.70 -2.57
N LEU A 63 -4.61 -3.95 -1.81
CA LEU A 63 -4.13 -4.38 -0.49
C LEU A 63 -5.27 -4.51 0.52
N GLU A 64 -6.20 -3.54 0.57
CA GLU A 64 -7.40 -3.62 1.42
C GLU A 64 -8.25 -4.85 1.09
N ARG A 65 -8.43 -5.16 -0.20
CA ARG A 65 -9.17 -6.36 -0.64
C ARG A 65 -8.43 -7.64 -0.29
N LEU A 66 -7.11 -7.70 -0.50
CA LEU A 66 -6.30 -8.85 -0.10
C LEU A 66 -6.39 -9.09 1.43
N ALA A 67 -6.34 -8.01 2.20
CA ALA A 67 -6.49 -8.04 3.66
C ALA A 67 -7.83 -8.64 4.09
N ALA A 68 -8.93 -8.17 3.49
CA ALA A 68 -10.28 -8.61 3.82
C ALA A 68 -10.60 -10.02 3.31
N ASP A 69 -10.30 -10.28 2.03
CA ASP A 69 -10.80 -11.46 1.31
C ASP A 69 -9.90 -12.69 1.52
N VAL A 70 -8.59 -12.49 1.66
CA VAL A 70 -7.59 -13.58 1.68
C VAL A 70 -6.94 -13.72 3.05
N LEU A 71 -6.41 -12.62 3.59
CA LEU A 71 -5.62 -12.65 4.81
C LEU A 71 -6.47 -12.64 6.09
N ARG A 72 -7.71 -12.13 5.99
CA ARG A 72 -8.61 -11.89 7.13
C ARG A 72 -7.93 -11.12 8.26
N THR A 73 -7.21 -10.07 7.89
CA THR A 73 -6.45 -9.20 8.79
C THR A 73 -6.73 -7.74 8.44
N ASP A 74 -6.43 -6.85 9.37
CA ASP A 74 -6.48 -5.41 9.12
C ASP A 74 -5.15 -4.92 8.55
N ILE A 75 -5.23 -4.06 7.54
CA ILE A 75 -4.08 -3.31 7.03
C ILE A 75 -4.36 -1.83 7.26
N ARG A 76 -3.36 -1.10 7.77
CA ARG A 76 -3.44 0.35 7.96
C ARG A 76 -2.21 1.06 7.42
N ILE A 77 -2.40 2.32 7.05
CA ILE A 77 -1.31 3.20 6.67
C ILE A 77 -0.93 4.02 7.89
N VAL A 78 0.33 3.90 8.31
CA VAL A 78 0.84 4.55 9.53
C VAL A 78 1.72 5.77 9.25
N SER A 79 2.13 5.96 7.99
CA SER A 79 2.90 7.13 7.56
C SER A 79 2.77 7.35 6.06
N GLY A 80 2.95 8.59 5.62
CA GLY A 80 2.80 8.98 4.22
C GLY A 80 1.36 8.81 3.77
N ALA A 81 0.37 9.31 4.52
CA ALA A 81 -1.02 9.27 4.09
C ALA A 81 -1.41 10.53 3.28
N GLU A 82 -0.59 11.59 3.31
CA GLU A 82 -0.92 12.91 2.76
C GLU A 82 -1.14 12.84 1.23
N TRP A 83 -0.36 12.04 0.52
CA TRP A 83 -0.52 11.83 -0.92
C TRP A 83 -1.77 10.99 -1.28
N LEU A 84 -2.37 10.28 -0.32
CA LEU A 84 -3.67 9.61 -0.52
C LEU A 84 -4.84 10.56 -0.32
N GLU A 85 -4.68 11.62 0.47
CA GLU A 85 -5.66 12.70 0.52
C GLU A 85 -5.75 13.41 -0.83
N LEU A 86 -4.63 13.56 -1.54
CA LEU A 86 -4.61 14.04 -2.92
C LEU A 86 -5.40 13.11 -3.87
N ALA A 87 -5.32 11.79 -3.69
CA ALA A 87 -6.12 10.82 -4.45
C ALA A 87 -7.63 10.93 -4.18
N ARG A 88 -8.02 11.20 -2.92
CA ARG A 88 -9.42 11.39 -2.55
C ARG A 88 -10.03 12.64 -3.20
N ASN A 89 -9.24 13.69 -3.39
CA ASN A 89 -9.69 14.90 -4.06
C ASN A 89 -9.95 14.70 -5.56
N LEU A 90 -9.25 13.76 -6.22
CA LEU A 90 -9.51 13.38 -7.61
C LEU A 90 -10.87 12.70 -7.84
N ARG A 91 -11.54 12.22 -6.80
CA ARG A 91 -12.91 11.69 -6.90
C ARG A 91 -13.99 12.77 -6.91
N ARG A 92 -13.65 14.01 -6.56
CA ARG A 92 -14.61 15.13 -6.43
C ARG A 92 -14.51 16.15 -7.57
N ALA A 93 -13.49 16.05 -8.42
CA ALA A 93 -13.33 16.84 -9.64
C ALA A 93 -13.85 16.05 -10.85
#